data_AF-A0A7S0SDI6-F1
#
_entry.id   AF-A0A7S0SDI6-F1
#
_cell.length_a   1.000
_cell.length_b   1.000
_cell.length_c   1.000
_cell.angle_alpha   90.00
_cell.angle_beta   90.00
_cell.angle_gamma   90.00
#
_symmetry.space_group_name_H-M   'P 1'
#
loop_
_entity.id
_entity.type
_entity.pdbx_description
1 polymer ?
#
loop_
_entity_poly.entity_id
_entity_poly.type
_entity_poly.pdbx_seq_one_letter_code
_entity_poly.pdbx_strand_id
1 'polypeptide(L)'
;AREGQFLSVFLPMITAVVGFWATLSLNISDFTRYATSQRAQMGGQAVGLPFFMAAFSFMSIAITSCSVVIFGAGISDPIALLAKMNNGPITTLLAMTGLLVATLSTNIAANIVAPANAFVNLAG
;
A
#
# COMPACT_ATOMS: atom_id res chain seq x y z
N ALA A 1 28.44 -6.53 -1.98
CA ALA A 1 27.62 -5.38 -2.41
C ALA A 1 28.05 -4.97 -3.81
N ARG A 2 27.15 -4.57 -4.72
CA ARG A 2 27.53 -4.04 -6.04
C ARG A 2 27.87 -2.56 -5.89
N GLU A 3 29.15 -2.26 -5.65
CA GLU A 3 29.65 -0.89 -5.58
C GLU A 3 29.54 -0.21 -6.96
N GLY A 4 29.15 1.07 -6.99
CA GLY A 4 29.04 1.87 -8.22
C GLY A 4 27.67 1.88 -8.92
N GLN A 5 26.72 1.02 -8.55
CA GLN A 5 25.39 0.97 -9.19
C GLN A 5 24.31 1.83 -8.51
N PHE A 6 24.68 2.66 -7.53
CA PHE A 6 23.71 3.43 -6.74
C PHE A 6 22.83 4.30 -7.63
N LEU A 7 23.41 5.20 -8.43
CA LEU A 7 22.62 6.11 -9.27
C LEU A 7 21.85 5.38 -10.38
N SER A 8 22.42 4.32 -10.95
CA SER A 8 21.77 3.51 -11.99
C SER A 8 20.55 2.73 -11.49
N VAL A 9 20.44 2.48 -10.19
CA VAL A 9 19.29 1.80 -9.58
C VAL A 9 18.36 2.81 -8.90
N PHE A 10 18.94 3.80 -8.23
CA PHE A 10 18.21 4.80 -7.45
C PHE A 10 17.32 5.67 -8.33
N LEU A 11 17.83 6.23 -9.43
CA LEU A 11 17.04 7.11 -10.29
C LEU A 11 15.85 6.37 -10.92
N PRO A 12 16.00 5.18 -11.52
CA PRO A 12 14.85 4.39 -11.98
C PRO A 12 13.88 4.02 -10.85
N MET A 13 14.37 3.71 -9.64
CA MET A 13 13.52 3.42 -8.49
C MET A 13 12.64 4.61 -8.10
N ILE A 14 13.21 5.82 -8.01
CA ILE A 14 12.44 7.03 -7.72
C ILE A 14 11.36 7.24 -8.79
N THR A 15 11.72 7.12 -10.06
CA THR A 15 10.76 7.25 -11.17
C THR A 15 9.65 6.20 -11.07
N ALA A 16 9.97 4.95 -10.74
CA ALA A 16 8.99 3.89 -10.56
C ALA A 16 8.04 4.18 -9.40
N VAL A 17 8.56 4.63 -8.25
CA VAL A 17 7.75 4.98 -7.08
C VAL A 17 6.86 6.19 -7.37
N VAL A 18 7.38 7.24 -8.00
CA VAL A 18 6.58 8.41 -8.40
C VAL A 18 5.49 8.00 -9.38
N GLY A 19 5.82 7.17 -10.38
CA GLY A 19 4.84 6.64 -11.33
C GLY A 19 3.74 5.82 -10.66
N PHE A 20 4.09 4.99 -9.66
CA PHE A 20 3.14 4.19 -8.90
C PHE A 20 2.13 5.06 -8.12
N TRP A 21 2.58 6.18 -7.54
CA TRP A 21 1.73 7.08 -6.75
C TRP A 21 1.06 8.20 -7.57
N ALA A 22 1.38 8.33 -8.85
CA ALA A 22 0.89 9.43 -9.68
C ALA A 22 -0.64 9.49 -9.74
N THR A 23 -1.31 8.36 -9.95
CA THR A 23 -2.78 8.30 -10.03
C THR A 23 -3.46 8.72 -8.73
N LEU A 24 -2.96 8.25 -7.59
CA LEU A 24 -3.48 8.63 -6.28
C LEU A 24 -3.19 10.10 -5.94
N SER A 25 -2.10 10.64 -6.48
CA SER A 25 -1.77 12.06 -6.31
C SER A 25 -2.76 12.97 -7.05
N LEU A 26 -3.29 12.52 -8.20
CA LEU A 26 -4.26 13.29 -9.00
C LEU A 26 -5.63 13.39 -8.33
N ASN A 27 -6.01 12.45 -7.46
CA ASN A 27 -7.28 12.46 -6.73
C ASN A 27 -7.15 12.79 -5.24
N ILE A 28 -5.99 13.30 -4.78
CA ILE A 28 -5.80 13.67 -3.37
C ILE A 28 -6.82 14.71 -2.89
N SER A 29 -7.23 15.62 -3.77
CA SER A 29 -8.26 16.64 -3.50
C SER A 29 -9.63 16.03 -3.22
N ASP A 30 -9.93 14.85 -3.77
CA ASP A 30 -11.19 14.15 -3.50
C ASP A 30 -11.26 13.64 -2.07
N PHE A 31 -10.14 13.13 -1.54
CA PHE A 31 -10.05 12.65 -0.16
C PHE A 31 -10.07 13.78 0.86
N THR A 32 -9.51 14.92 0.50
CA THR A 32 -9.30 16.03 1.43
C THR A 32 -10.35 17.13 1.27
N ARG A 33 -11.34 16.94 0.38
CA ARG A 33 -12.45 17.88 0.15
C ARG A 33 -13.20 18.26 1.42
N TYR A 34 -13.31 17.32 2.36
CA TYR A 34 -13.98 17.51 3.65
C TYR A 34 -13.02 17.82 4.80
N ALA A 35 -11.74 18.09 4.50
CA ALA A 35 -10.78 18.48 5.52
C ALA A 35 -11.14 19.86 6.08
N THR A 36 -11.02 20.02 7.39
CA THR A 36 -11.36 21.27 8.10
C THR A 36 -10.46 22.44 7.70
N SER A 37 -9.21 22.16 7.27
CA SER A 37 -8.29 23.16 6.74
C SER A 37 -7.15 22.52 5.94
N GLN A 38 -6.51 23.30 5.07
CA GLN A 38 -5.32 22.88 4.32
C GLN A 38 -4.18 22.46 5.26
N ARG A 39 -4.02 23.13 6.41
CA ARG A 39 -3.01 22.76 7.41
C ARG A 39 -3.30 21.39 8.03
N ALA A 40 -4.56 21.10 8.33
CA ALA A 40 -4.98 19.79 8.83
C ALA A 40 -4.74 18.68 7.78
N GLN A 41 -5.04 18.95 6.51
CA GLN A 41 -4.71 18.05 5.40
C GLN A 41 -3.19 17.80 5.32
N MET A 42 -2.37 18.85 5.27
CA MET A 42 -0.92 18.71 5.16
C MET A 42 -0.33 17.96 6.34
N GLY A 43 -0.75 18.26 7.57
CA GLY A 43 -0.31 17.55 8.76
C GLY A 43 -0.74 16.08 8.75
N GLY A 44 -1.99 15.80 8.39
CA GLY A 44 -2.52 14.45 8.28
C GLY A 44 -1.76 13.61 7.24
N GLN A 45 -1.46 14.16 6.08
CA GLN A 45 -0.72 13.48 5.02
C GLN A 45 0.78 13.31 5.36
N ALA A 46 1.42 14.36 5.88
CA ALA A 46 2.84 14.36 6.20
C ALA A 46 3.20 13.42 7.36
N VAL A 47 2.26 13.14 8.27
CA VAL A 47 2.48 12.20 9.37
C VAL A 47 1.88 10.83 9.04
N GLY A 48 0.64 10.80 8.58
CA GLY A 48 -0.09 9.56 8.34
C GLY A 48 0.58 8.68 7.27
N LEU A 49 0.87 9.24 6.09
CA LEU A 49 1.45 8.45 5.00
C LEU A 49 2.83 7.88 5.39
N PRO A 50 3.82 8.69 5.82
CA PRO A 50 5.14 8.13 6.14
C PRO A 50 5.11 7.13 7.29
N PHE A 51 4.28 7.38 8.32
CA PHE A 51 4.14 6.46 9.45
C PHE A 51 3.64 5.09 9.02
N PHE A 52 2.51 5.04 8.31
CA PHE A 52 1.96 3.77 7.84
C PHE A 52 2.87 3.10 6.82
N MET A 53 3.48 3.87 5.91
CA MET A 53 4.45 3.31 4.95
C MET A 53 5.64 2.65 5.67
N ALA A 54 6.22 3.31 6.68
CA ALA A 54 7.30 2.74 7.45
C ALA A 54 6.87 1.48 8.21
N ALA A 55 5.68 1.50 8.84
CA ALA A 55 5.14 0.36 9.55
C ALA A 55 4.90 -0.84 8.63
N PHE A 56 4.21 -0.65 7.50
CA PHE A 56 3.94 -1.72 6.53
C PHE A 56 5.23 -2.23 5.87
N SER A 57 6.17 -1.35 5.53
CA SER A 57 7.46 -1.75 4.99
C SER A 57 8.25 -2.60 5.98
N PHE A 58 8.31 -2.16 7.25
CA PHE A 58 8.94 -2.92 8.32
C PHE A 58 8.29 -4.30 8.50
N MET A 59 6.95 -4.35 8.59
CA MET A 59 6.23 -5.62 8.72
C MET A 59 6.50 -6.56 7.55
N SER A 60 6.47 -6.06 6.31
CA SER A 60 6.76 -6.85 5.11
C SER A 60 8.17 -7.44 5.16
N ILE A 61 9.18 -6.62 5.43
CA ILE A 61 10.58 -7.08 5.53
C ILE A 61 10.74 -8.08 6.67
N ALA A 62 10.15 -7.82 7.84
CA ALA A 62 10.23 -8.71 8.99
C ALA A 62 9.59 -10.08 8.69
N ILE A 63 8.38 -10.09 8.12
CA ILE A 63 7.67 -11.33 7.76
C ILE A 63 8.43 -12.11 6.69
N THR A 64 8.90 -11.46 5.63
CA THR A 64 9.69 -12.11 4.59
C THR A 64 11.02 -12.62 5.15
N SER A 65 11.66 -11.89 6.06
CA SER A 65 12.87 -12.36 6.75
C SER A 65 12.60 -13.60 7.60
N CYS A 66 11.50 -13.63 8.36
CA CYS A 66 11.09 -14.80 9.14
C CYS A 66 10.80 -16.01 8.23
N SER A 67 10.24 -15.79 7.04
CA SER A 67 9.97 -16.87 6.10
C SER A 67 11.25 -17.57 5.62
N VAL A 68 12.39 -16.85 5.52
CA VAL A 68 13.70 -17.46 5.23
C VAL A 68 14.10 -18.43 6.35
N VAL A 69 13.92 -18.03 7.61
CA VAL A 69 14.29 -18.85 8.77
C VAL A 69 13.38 -20.08 8.91
N ILE A 70 12.07 -19.91 8.68
CA ILE A 70 11.07 -20.96 8.91
C ILE A 70 10.99 -21.92 7.72
N PHE A 71 11.04 -21.41 6.48
CA PHE A 71 10.76 -22.18 5.26
C PHE A 71 11.98 -22.31 4.33
N GLY A 72 13.13 -21.72 4.67
CA GLY A 72 14.34 -21.77 3.85
C GLY A 72 14.33 -20.84 2.63
N ALA A 73 13.28 -20.05 2.43
CA ALA A 73 13.14 -19.13 1.31
C ALA A 73 12.36 -17.86 1.69
N GLY A 74 12.75 -16.72 1.13
CA GLY A 74 12.09 -15.43 1.35
C GLY A 74 10.79 -15.33 0.55
N ILE A 75 9.67 -15.66 1.18
CA ILE A 75 8.35 -15.57 0.58
C ILE A 75 7.80 -14.15 0.80
N SER A 76 7.67 -13.40 -0.30
CA SER A 76 7.12 -12.03 -0.28
C SER A 76 5.64 -11.98 -0.67
N ASP A 77 5.15 -12.99 -1.39
CA ASP A 77 3.74 -13.11 -1.73
C ASP A 77 2.94 -13.60 -0.49
N PRO A 78 2.02 -12.78 0.05
CA PRO A 78 1.23 -13.14 1.21
C PRO A 78 0.33 -14.37 0.97
N ILE A 79 -0.13 -14.61 -0.26
CA ILE A 79 -0.97 -15.77 -0.58
C ILE A 79 -0.13 -17.04 -0.54
N ALA A 80 1.01 -17.05 -1.23
CA ALA A 80 1.96 -18.16 -1.16
C ALA A 80 2.45 -18.43 0.26
N LEU A 81 2.68 -17.38 1.06
CA LEU A 81 3.09 -17.52 2.45
C LEU A 81 2.00 -18.21 3.29
N LEU A 82 0.75 -17.76 3.19
CA LEU A 82 -0.37 -18.37 3.90
C LEU A 82 -0.58 -19.84 3.50
N ALA A 83 -0.47 -20.14 2.21
CA ALA A 83 -0.53 -21.51 1.71
C ALA A 83 0.60 -22.39 2.29
N LYS A 84 1.79 -21.83 2.49
CA LYS A 84 2.95 -22.52 3.07
C LYS A 84 2.83 -22.73 4.57
N MET A 85 2.20 -21.80 5.29
CA MET A 85 2.03 -21.88 6.76
C MET A 85 1.12 -23.04 7.18
N ASN A 86 0.12 -23.41 6.38
CA ASN A 86 -0.79 -24.54 6.63
C ASN A 86 -1.42 -24.54 8.05
N ASN A 87 -1.77 -23.37 8.58
CA ASN A 87 -2.28 -23.18 9.95
C ASN A 87 -3.76 -23.58 10.15
N GLY A 88 -4.31 -24.42 9.25
CA GLY A 88 -5.71 -24.85 9.25
C GLY A 88 -6.68 -23.89 8.51
N PRO A 89 -7.93 -24.34 8.29
CA PRO A 89 -8.89 -23.65 7.42
C PRO A 89 -9.41 -22.33 8.01
N ILE A 90 -9.58 -22.22 9.33
CA ILE A 90 -10.13 -21.01 9.96
C ILE A 90 -9.15 -19.84 9.87
N THR A 91 -7.87 -20.07 10.18
CA THR A 91 -6.84 -19.02 10.10
C THR A 91 -6.61 -18.57 8.66
N THR A 92 -6.60 -19.53 7.72
CA THR A 92 -6.52 -19.25 6.28
C THR A 92 -7.71 -18.40 5.82
N LEU A 93 -8.93 -18.75 6.23
CA LEU A 93 -10.13 -17.99 5.89
C LEU A 93 -10.04 -16.55 6.40
N LEU A 94 -9.70 -16.36 7.68
CA LEU A 94 -9.56 -15.02 8.27
C LEU A 94 -8.50 -14.19 7.54
N ALA A 95 -7.35 -14.78 7.24
CA ALA A 95 -6.26 -14.08 6.54
C ALA A 95 -6.63 -13.71 5.10
N MET A 96 -7.29 -14.63 4.37
CA MET A 96 -7.75 -14.38 2.99
C MET A 96 -8.87 -13.34 2.94
N THR A 97 -9.82 -13.36 3.88
CA THR A 97 -10.83 -12.30 4.00
C THR A 97 -10.19 -10.95 4.29
N GLY A 98 -9.20 -10.90 5.19
CA GLY A 98 -8.43 -9.68 5.44
C GLY A 98 -7.72 -9.16 4.19
N LEU A 99 -7.07 -10.05 3.42
CA LEU A 99 -6.41 -9.69 2.17
C LEU A 99 -7.38 -9.17 1.11
N LEU A 100 -8.56 -9.80 1.00
CA LEU A 100 -9.64 -9.34 0.11
C LEU A 100 -10.12 -7.94 0.49
N VAL A 101 -10.40 -7.69 1.77
CA VAL A 101 -10.83 -6.37 2.25
C VAL A 101 -9.75 -5.32 2.00
N ALA A 102 -8.48 -5.63 2.27
CA ALA A 102 -7.36 -4.72 2.00
C ALA A 102 -7.23 -4.40 0.50
N THR A 103 -7.36 -5.40 -0.36
CA THR A 103 -7.27 -5.22 -1.82
C THR A 103 -8.45 -4.38 -2.33
N LEU A 104 -9.67 -4.69 -1.89
CA LEU A 104 -10.86 -3.94 -2.30
C LEU A 104 -10.83 -2.50 -1.80
N SER A 105 -10.53 -2.27 -0.52
CA SER A 105 -10.50 -0.93 0.06
C SER A 105 -9.48 -0.02 -0.62
N THR A 106 -8.27 -0.52 -0.90
CA THR A 106 -7.24 0.25 -1.62
C THR A 106 -7.62 0.55 -3.07
N ASN A 107 -8.23 -0.40 -3.78
CA ASN A 107 -8.67 -0.18 -5.16
C ASN A 107 -9.85 0.78 -5.25
N ILE A 108 -10.83 0.68 -4.33
CA ILE A 108 -11.97 1.60 -4.27
C ILE A 108 -11.47 3.02 -3.99
N ALA A 109 -10.60 3.18 -3.00
CA ALA A 109 -9.99 4.47 -2.70
C ALA A 109 -9.26 5.02 -3.95
N ALA A 110 -8.35 4.25 -4.54
CA ALA A 110 -7.51 4.73 -5.63
C ALA A 110 -8.28 5.04 -6.92
N ASN A 111 -9.31 4.25 -7.28
CA ASN A 111 -9.90 4.30 -8.62
C ASN A 111 -11.38 4.70 -8.67
N ILE A 112 -12.13 4.64 -7.57
CA ILE A 112 -13.60 4.84 -7.58
C ILE A 112 -14.02 6.16 -6.94
N VAL A 113 -13.25 6.69 -5.98
CA VAL A 113 -13.60 7.93 -5.27
C VAL A 113 -13.71 9.15 -6.21
N ALA A 114 -12.74 9.34 -7.09
CA ALA A 114 -12.73 10.47 -8.05
C ALA A 114 -13.92 10.47 -9.03
N PRO A 115 -14.21 9.38 -9.77
CA PRO A 115 -15.37 9.36 -10.66
C PRO A 115 -16.71 9.46 -9.91
N ALA A 116 -16.83 8.84 -8.73
CA ALA A 116 -18.04 8.97 -7.92
C ALA A 116 -18.33 10.43 -7.53
N ASN A 117 -17.30 11.19 -7.14
CA ASN A 117 -17.43 12.61 -6.85
C ASN A 117 -17.81 13.44 -8.08
N ALA A 118 -17.28 13.11 -9.26
CA ALA A 118 -17.65 13.79 -10.51
C ALA A 118 -19.14 13.63 -10.84
N PHE A 119 -19.71 12.44 -10.65
CA PHE A 119 -21.15 12.20 -10.85
C PHE A 119 -22.02 12.99 -9.86
N VAL A 120 -21.63 13.07 -8.59
CA VAL A 120 -22.37 13.85 -7.57
C VAL A 120 -22.42 15.33 -7.94
N ASN A 121 -21.34 15.88 -8.50
CA ASN A 121 -21.29 17.28 -8.94
C ASN A 121 -22.09 17.56 -10.22
N LEU A 122 -22.38 16.55 -11.05
CA LEU A 122 -23.18 16.69 -12.27
C LEU A 122 -24.68 16.49 -12.04
N ALA A 123 -25.05 15.81 -10.95
CA ALA A 123 -26.43 15.49 -10.62
C ALA A 123 -27.14 16.57 -9.79
N GLY A 124 -26.43 17.61 -9.35
CA GLY A 124 -26.95 18.79 -8.64
C GLY A 124 -26.83 20.04 -9.48
#